data_AF-A0A955HUL8-F1
#
_entry.id   AF-A0A955HUL8-F1
#
_cell.length_a   1.000
_cell.length_b   1.000
_cell.length_c   1.000
_cell.angle_alpha   90.00
_cell.angle_beta   90.00
_cell.angle_gamma   90.00
#
_symmetry.space_group_name_H-M   'P 1'
#
loop_
_entity.id
_entity.type
_entity.pdbx_description
1 polymer ?
#
loop_
_entity_poly.entity_id
_entity_poly.type
_entity_poly.pdbx_seq_one_letter_code
_entity_poly.pdbx_strand_id
1 'polypeptide(L)'
;MTAIHYKPDDFVYVDPDAKKAIGLVEWDKDGNPVAKEWPYPEIQKQEQADDKKHRRPRKKKVRYYPWGSYHTMCKLYKLEGKVKDKEVDSYITLDTAIGNLQENPFWD
;
A
#
# COMPACT_ATOMS: atom_id res chain seq x y z
N MET A 1 17.96 13.77 -5.58
CA MET A 1 17.19 12.77 -4.80
C MET A 1 17.59 11.40 -5.32
N THR A 2 18.35 10.65 -4.54
CA THR A 2 18.75 9.28 -4.92
C THR A 2 17.50 8.40 -4.89
N ALA A 3 17.10 7.85 -6.04
CA ALA A 3 16.06 6.84 -6.09
C ALA A 3 16.56 5.63 -5.31
N ILE A 4 15.97 5.36 -4.15
CA ILE A 4 16.31 4.19 -3.35
C ILE A 4 15.71 2.99 -4.06
N HIS A 5 16.57 2.13 -4.60
CA HIS A 5 16.17 0.88 -5.22
C HIS A 5 16.23 -0.25 -4.19
N TYR A 6 15.08 -0.87 -3.93
CA TYR A 6 14.97 -2.04 -3.05
C TYR A 6 14.98 -3.33 -3.86
N LYS A 7 15.63 -4.37 -3.35
CA LYS A 7 15.53 -5.72 -3.90
C LYS A 7 14.22 -6.38 -3.45
N PRO A 8 13.68 -7.35 -4.21
CA PRO A 8 12.42 -8.02 -3.86
C PRO A 8 12.45 -8.71 -2.49
N ASP A 9 13.61 -9.22 -2.08
CA ASP A 9 13.80 -9.95 -0.81
C ASP A 9 14.09 -9.02 0.38
N ASP A 10 14.31 -7.72 0.13
CA ASP A 10 14.60 -6.77 1.20
C ASP A 10 13.34 -6.51 2.03
N PHE A 11 13.49 -6.44 3.36
CA PHE A 11 12.41 -6.04 4.24
C PHE A 11 12.32 -4.53 4.34
N VAL A 12 11.14 -3.97 4.08
CA VAL A 12 10.90 -2.52 4.06
C VAL A 12 9.70 -2.11 4.90
N TYR A 13 9.75 -0.92 5.49
CA TYR A 13 8.56 -0.22 5.99
C TYR A 13 7.83 0.45 4.83
N VAL A 14 6.50 0.41 4.88
CA VAL A 14 5.65 0.92 3.81
C VAL A 14 4.62 1.89 4.35
N ASP A 15 4.43 2.99 3.63
CA ASP A 15 3.29 3.87 3.83
C ASP A 15 2.18 3.44 2.85
N PRO A 16 1.10 2.80 3.35
CA PRO A 16 0.01 2.36 2.48
C PRO A 16 -0.85 3.52 1.96
N ASP A 17 -0.87 4.66 2.63
CA ASP A 17 -1.63 5.84 2.19
C ASP A 17 -0.88 6.54 1.06
N ALA A 18 0.44 6.72 1.21
CA ALA A 18 1.29 7.29 0.17
C ALA A 18 1.67 6.29 -0.93
N LYS A 19 1.36 4.99 -0.75
CA LYS A 19 1.76 3.86 -1.61
C LYS A 19 3.26 3.87 -1.94
N LYS A 20 4.10 4.11 -0.93
CA LYS A 20 5.56 4.19 -1.08
C LYS A 20 6.29 3.38 -0.01
N ALA A 21 7.41 2.78 -0.40
CA ALA A 21 8.36 2.21 0.55
C ALA A 21 9.17 3.35 1.19
N ILE A 22 9.18 3.38 2.52
CA ILE A 22 9.81 4.44 3.32
C ILE A 22 11.31 4.17 3.48
N GLY A 23 11.67 2.92 3.77
CA GLY A 23 13.04 2.50 4.07
C GLY A 23 13.13 1.04 4.49
N LEU A 24 14.36 0.54 4.64
CA LEU A 24 14.63 -0.82 5.13
C LEU A 24 14.21 -0.99 6.59
N VAL A 25 13.84 -2.22 6.94
CA VAL A 25 13.51 -2.59 8.32
C VAL A 25 14.75 -2.59 9.18
N GLU A 26 14.65 -1.93 10.33
CA GLU A 26 15.67 -1.97 11.37
C GLU A 26 15.41 -3.20 12.24
N TRP A 27 16.47 -3.96 12.54
CA TRP A 27 16.39 -5.16 13.35
C TRP A 27 17.08 -4.92 14.67
N ASP A 28 16.44 -5.33 15.75
CA ASP A 28 17.03 -5.32 17.09
C ASP A 28 18.03 -6.48 17.25
N LYS A 29 18.82 -6.44 18.33
CA LYS A 29 19.83 -7.45 18.66
C LYS A 29 19.25 -8.86 18.82
N ASP A 30 17.97 -8.94 19.16
CA ASP A 30 17.21 -10.18 19.29
C ASP A 30 16.63 -10.69 17.95
N GLY A 31 16.90 -10.01 16.84
CA GLY A 31 16.37 -10.36 15.51
C GLY A 31 14.90 -10.01 15.32
N ASN A 32 14.34 -9.14 16.18
CA ASN A 32 12.99 -8.63 16.03
C ASN A 32 12.98 -7.31 15.23
N PRO A 33 11.97 -7.08 14.38
CA PRO A 33 11.84 -5.85 13.63
C PRO A 33 11.42 -4.71 14.56
N VAL A 34 12.14 -3.59 14.49
CA VAL A 34 11.83 -2.39 15.26
C VAL A 34 10.56 -1.77 14.69
N ALA A 35 9.57 -1.47 15.54
CA ALA A 35 8.33 -0.88 15.05
C ALA A 35 8.55 0.62 14.74
N LYS A 36 8.38 1.02 13.48
CA LYS A 36 8.46 2.44 13.09
C LYS A 36 7.11 3.10 13.28
N GLU A 37 7.04 4.10 14.15
CA GLU A 37 5.81 4.85 14.41
C GLU A 37 5.39 5.63 13.16
N TRP A 38 4.13 5.47 12.78
CA TRP A 38 3.50 6.26 11.74
C TRP A 38 2.95 7.53 12.39
N PRO A 39 3.53 8.71 12.09
CA PRO A 39 2.98 9.96 12.58
C PRO A 39 1.54 10.08 12.09
N TYR A 40 0.59 10.03 13.03
CA TYR A 40 -0.76 10.44 12.74
C TYR A 40 -0.66 11.93 12.40
N PRO A 41 -1.01 12.37 11.17
CA PRO A 41 -1.13 13.79 10.95
C PRO A 41 -2.13 14.26 11.99
N GLU A 42 -1.68 15.12 12.91
CA GLU A 42 -2.60 15.83 13.79
C GLU A 42 -3.44 16.68 12.85
N ILE A 43 -4.53 16.10 12.36
CA ILE A 43 -5.66 16.84 11.82
C ILE A 43 -5.96 17.77 12.97
N GLN A 44 -5.55 19.03 12.80
CA GLN A 44 -5.88 20.12 13.68
C GLN A 44 -7.39 20.09 13.74
N LYS A 45 -7.93 19.41 14.75
CA LYS A 45 -9.28 19.65 15.20
C LYS A 45 -9.21 21.07 15.72
N GLN A 46 -9.41 22.03 14.82
CA GLN A 46 -10.09 23.26 15.18
C GLN A 46 -11.45 22.78 15.71
N GLU A 47 -11.48 22.57 17.02
CA GLU A 47 -12.70 22.38 17.77
C GLU A 47 -13.53 23.63 17.52
N GLN A 48 -14.51 23.52 16.62
CA GLN A 48 -15.74 24.27 16.81
C GLN A 48 -16.30 23.78 18.15
N ALA A 49 -16.09 24.62 19.16
CA ALA A 49 -16.69 24.50 20.46
C ALA A 49 -18.21 24.46 20.27
N ASP A 50 -18.81 23.30 20.46
CA ASP A 50 -20.16 23.29 21.01
C ASP A 50 -20.42 22.03 21.85
N ASP A 51 -20.46 22.30 23.14
CA ASP A 51 -21.22 21.64 24.19
C ASP A 51 -21.42 20.12 24.12
N LYS A 52 -20.54 19.35 24.78
CA LYS A 52 -20.92 18.10 25.47
C LYS A 52 -19.89 17.61 26.48
N LYS A 53 -20.28 17.74 27.75
CA LYS A 53 -19.74 17.15 28.98
C LYS A 53 -19.06 15.78 28.82
N HIS A 54 -17.89 15.67 29.48
CA HIS A 54 -17.29 14.46 30.05
C HIS A 54 -17.08 13.23 29.15
N ARG A 55 -16.29 13.37 28.07
CA ARG A 55 -15.61 12.20 27.49
C ARG A 55 -14.18 12.14 28.02
N ARG A 56 -13.85 11.05 28.74
CA ARG A 56 -12.47 10.74 29.12
C ARG A 56 -11.58 10.78 27.87
N PRO A 57 -10.37 11.36 27.92
CA PRO A 57 -9.49 11.41 26.77
C PRO A 57 -9.19 9.97 26.33
N ARG A 58 -9.62 9.61 25.10
CA ARG A 58 -9.24 8.33 24.51
C ARG A 58 -7.74 8.37 24.25
N LYS A 59 -7.00 7.37 24.73
CA LYS A 59 -5.57 7.22 24.42
C LYS A 59 -5.39 7.26 22.90
N LYS A 60 -4.45 8.09 22.40
CA LYS A 60 -4.13 8.18 20.98
C LYS A 60 -3.68 6.77 20.52
N LYS A 61 -4.34 6.21 19.49
CA LYS A 61 -3.98 4.91 18.94
C LYS A 61 -2.71 5.10 18.11
N VAL A 62 -1.55 4.74 18.68
CA VAL A 62 -0.28 4.72 17.95
C VAL A 62 -0.44 3.76 16.78
N ARG A 63 -0.16 4.24 15.57
CA ARG A 63 -0.13 3.44 14.36
C ARG A 63 1.33 3.18 14.04
N TYR A 64 1.64 1.98 13.59
CA TYR A 64 2.97 1.63 13.09
C TYR A 64 2.88 1.43 11.59
N TYR A 65 3.98 1.70 10.90
CA TYR A 65 4.07 1.34 9.49
C TYR A 65 4.05 -0.17 9.32
N PRO A 66 3.23 -0.72 8.42
CA PRO A 66 3.36 -2.11 8.02
C PRO A 66 4.76 -2.35 7.45
N TRP A 67 5.28 -3.55 7.71
CA TRP A 67 6.58 -3.97 7.22
C TRP A 67 6.51 -5.39 6.65
N GLY A 68 7.41 -5.71 5.75
CA GLY A 68 7.48 -7.01 5.09
C GLY A 68 8.46 -6.99 3.93
N SER A 69 8.53 -8.09 3.17
CA SER A 69 9.38 -8.12 1.99
C SER A 69 8.88 -7.15 0.92
N TYR A 70 9.79 -6.47 0.23
CA TYR A 70 9.44 -5.48 -0.78
C TYR A 70 8.55 -6.10 -1.86
N HIS A 71 8.81 -7.33 -2.28
CA HIS A 71 7.96 -8.04 -3.23
C HIS A 71 6.50 -8.18 -2.76
N THR A 72 6.29 -8.65 -1.52
CA THR A 72 4.93 -8.84 -0.99
C THR A 72 4.23 -7.50 -0.78
N MET A 73 4.94 -6.50 -0.29
CA MET A 73 4.38 -5.17 -0.07
C MET A 73 4.04 -4.45 -1.38
N CYS A 74 4.87 -4.58 -2.41
CA CYS A 74 4.57 -4.10 -3.75
C CYS A 74 3.26 -4.70 -4.27
N LYS A 75 3.07 -6.01 -4.11
CA LYS A 75 1.86 -6.71 -4.53
C LYS A 75 0.63 -6.28 -3.73
N LEU A 76 0.74 -6.19 -2.41
CA LEU A 76 -0.39 -5.95 -1.51
C LEU A 76 -0.88 -4.50 -1.55
N TYR A 77 0.04 -3.54 -1.60
CA TYR A 77 -0.28 -2.10 -1.60
C TYR A 77 -0.17 -1.44 -2.97
N LYS A 78 0.06 -2.21 -4.04
CA LYS A 78 0.26 -1.72 -5.41
C LYS A 78 1.29 -0.58 -5.47
N LEU A 79 2.42 -0.76 -4.79
CA LEU A 79 3.45 0.27 -4.68
C LEU A 79 4.03 0.60 -6.07
N GLU A 80 4.37 1.88 -6.26
CA GLU A 80 5.09 2.40 -7.44
C GLU A 80 4.43 2.09 -8.81
N GLY A 81 3.14 1.74 -8.84
CA GLY A 81 2.46 1.34 -10.08
C GLY A 81 3.00 0.05 -10.71
N LYS A 82 3.82 -0.72 -9.97
CA LYS A 82 4.45 -1.96 -10.46
C LYS A 82 3.51 -3.16 -10.49
N VAL A 83 2.31 -3.02 -9.93
CA VAL A 83 1.27 -4.04 -10.05
C VAL A 83 0.41 -3.67 -11.25
N LYS A 84 0.70 -4.28 -12.40
CA LYS A 84 -0.28 -4.39 -13.47
C LYS A 84 -1.42 -5.26 -12.95
N ASP A 85 -2.63 -4.72 -12.97
CA ASP A 85 -3.82 -5.50 -12.67
C ASP A 85 -3.94 -6.57 -13.75
N LYS A 86 -3.56 -7.81 -13.41
CA LYS A 86 -3.57 -8.95 -14.36
C LYS A 86 -4.94 -9.16 -15.01
N GLU A 87 -6.00 -8.72 -14.35
CA GLU A 87 -7.37 -8.76 -14.87
C GLU A 87 -7.55 -7.87 -16.10
N VAL A 88 -6.82 -6.75 -16.22
CA VAL A 88 -6.93 -5.82 -17.36
C VAL A 88 -6.25 -6.38 -18.61
N ASP A 89 -5.11 -7.07 -18.45
CA ASP A 89 -4.39 -7.67 -19.58
C ASP A 89 -5.13 -8.87 -20.19
N SER A 90 -6.07 -9.49 -19.46
CA SER A 90 -6.94 -10.56 -19.97
C SER A 90 -8.19 -10.05 -20.71
N TYR A 91 -8.47 -8.75 -20.71
CA TYR A 91 -9.57 -8.22 -21.52
C TYR A 91 -9.15 -8.11 -22.98
N ILE A 92 -9.65 -9.03 -23.79
CA ILE A 92 -9.64 -8.91 -25.25
C ILE A 92 -10.45 -7.65 -25.61
N THR A 93 -9.88 -6.75 -26.40
CA THR A 93 -10.61 -5.57 -26.89
C THR A 93 -11.75 -5.98 -27.82
N LEU A 94 -12.85 -5.22 -27.82
CA LEU A 94 -14.04 -5.53 -28.61
C LEU A 94 -13.73 -5.80 -30.09
N ASP A 95 -12.86 -4.99 -30.69
CA ASP A 95 -12.45 -5.14 -32.09
C ASP A 95 -11.72 -6.47 -32.35
N THR A 96 -10.86 -6.90 -31.40
CA THR A 96 -10.16 -8.19 -31.48
C THR A 96 -11.13 -9.36 -31.31
N ALA A 97 -12.12 -9.22 -30.42
CA ALA A 97 -13.17 -10.23 -30.24
C ALA A 97 -14.06 -10.37 -31.49
N ILE A 98 -14.39 -9.25 -32.15
CA ILE A 98 -15.16 -9.25 -33.40
C ILE A 98 -14.37 -9.93 -34.53
N GLY A 99 -13.07 -9.64 -34.66
CA GLY A 99 -12.20 -10.30 -35.64
C GLY A 99 -12.13 -11.81 -35.43
N ASN A 100 -11.92 -12.24 -34.18
CA ASN A 100 -11.88 -13.67 -33.84
C ASN A 100 -13.21 -14.38 -34.11
N LEU A 101 -14.35 -13.71 -33.91
CA LEU A 101 -15.68 -14.27 -34.17
C LEU A 101 -15.97 -14.43 -35.67
N GLN A 102 -15.39 -13.58 -36.52
CA GLN A 102 -15.50 -13.71 -37.98
C GLN A 102 -14.67 -14.89 -38.50
N GLU A 103 -13.49 -15.13 -37.92
CA GLU A 103 -12.60 -16.21 -38.33
C GLU A 103 -12.99 -17.57 -37.72
N ASN A 104 -13.42 -17.58 -36.46
CA ASN A 104 -13.84 -18.78 -35.74
C ASN A 104 -15.20 -18.52 -35.05
N PRO A 105 -16.33 -18.92 -35.68
CA PRO A 105 -17.68 -18.67 -35.13
C PRO A 105 -17.95 -19.35 -33.79
N PHE A 106 -17.20 -20.41 -33.46
CA PHE A 106 -17.26 -21.12 -32.19
C PHE A 106 -15.88 -21.08 -31.55
N TRP A 107 -15.67 -20.11 -30.67
CA TRP A 107 -14.50 -20.05 -29.81
C TRP A 107 -14.99 -20.14 -28.35
N ASP A 108 -14.29 -20.93 -27.54
CA ASP A 108 -14.51 -21.12 -26.10
C ASP A 108 -13.33 -20.49 -25.35
#